data_AF-A0A371K3T5-F1
#
_entry.id   AF-A0A371K3T5-F1
#
_cell.length_a   1.000
_cell.length_b   1.000
_cell.length_c   1.000
_cell.angle_alpha   90.00
_cell.angle_beta   90.00
_cell.angle_gamma   90.00
#
_symmetry.space_group_name_H-M   'P 1'
#
loop_
_entity.id
_entity.type
_entity.pdbx_description
1 polymer ?
#
loop_
_entity_poly.entity_id
_entity_poly.type
_entity_poly.pdbx_seq_one_letter_code
_entity_poly.pdbx_strand_id
1 'polypeptide(L)'
;MSVLVGLQRGVQPETSHLKHCLVEEGLALNQGGRLCLSEAGNTLLQGLQHLLWAEVEALQQVLSNRAGANASNTATPDYARSPATTP
;
A
#
# COMPACT_ATOMS: atom_id res chain seq x y z
N MET A 1 -16.76 5.72 34.72
CA MET A 1 -16.03 6.98 35.03
C MET A 1 -14.56 6.82 34.66
N SER A 2 -14.14 7.03 33.40
CA SER A 2 -12.71 7.30 33.08
C SER A 2 -12.49 7.78 31.64
N VAL A 3 -13.19 8.85 31.22
CA VAL A 3 -12.86 9.56 29.97
C VAL A 3 -11.80 10.65 30.22
N LEU A 4 -11.47 10.93 31.49
CA LEU A 4 -10.70 12.10 31.89
C LEU A 4 -9.19 11.89 32.10
N VAL A 5 -8.69 10.64 32.08
CA VAL A 5 -7.25 10.40 32.31
C VAL A 5 -6.41 10.68 31.05
N GLY A 6 -7.03 10.73 29.87
CA GLY A 6 -6.35 11.03 28.60
C GLY A 6 -6.05 12.52 28.36
N LEU A 7 -6.73 13.43 29.06
CA LEU A 7 -6.63 14.88 28.82
C LEU A 7 -5.43 15.55 29.52
N GLN A 8 -4.78 14.89 30.48
CA GLN A 8 -3.68 15.49 31.27
C GLN A 8 -2.30 15.46 30.59
N ARG A 9 -2.16 14.86 29.39
CA ARG A 9 -0.87 14.73 28.70
C ARG A 9 -0.84 15.18 27.24
N GLY A 10 -1.78 16.01 26.80
CA GLY A 10 -1.75 16.60 25.45
C GLY A 10 -1.93 15.57 24.32
N VAL A 11 -2.63 14.47 24.60
CA VAL A 11 -2.94 13.44 23.60
C VAL A 11 -4.24 13.86 22.90
N GLN A 12 -4.16 14.18 21.60
CA GLN A 12 -5.34 14.52 20.80
C GLN A 12 -6.43 13.45 20.98
N PRO A 13 -7.70 13.83 21.21
CA PRO A 13 -8.79 12.90 21.54
C PRO A 13 -8.95 11.79 20.49
N GLU A 14 -8.64 12.07 19.24
CA GLU A 14 -8.72 11.13 18.12
C GLU A 14 -7.73 9.96 18.27
N THR A 15 -6.52 10.24 18.75
CA THR A 15 -5.52 9.20 19.03
C THR A 15 -5.89 8.36 20.26
N SER A 16 -6.72 8.89 21.17
CA SER A 16 -7.22 8.12 22.31
C SER A 16 -8.31 7.14 21.90
N HIS A 17 -9.18 7.53 20.98
CA HIS A 17 -10.23 6.65 20.47
C HIS A 17 -9.64 5.49 19.67
N LEU A 18 -8.72 5.78 18.74
CA LEU A 18 -8.08 4.74 17.93
C LEU A 18 -7.30 3.73 18.80
N LYS A 19 -6.60 4.22 19.83
CA LYS A 19 -5.93 3.35 20.83
C LYS A 19 -6.92 2.43 21.54
N HIS A 20 -8.07 2.97 21.95
CA HIS A 20 -9.12 2.20 22.59
C HIS A 20 -9.63 1.08 21.67
N CYS A 21 -9.97 1.42 20.42
CA CYS A 21 -10.44 0.44 19.43
C CYS A 21 -9.38 -0.65 19.19
N LEU A 22 -8.11 -0.30 19.03
CA LEU A 22 -7.04 -1.27 18.84
C LEU A 22 -6.90 -2.24 20.02
N VAL A 23 -7.14 -1.78 21.26
CA VAL A 23 -7.12 -2.64 22.44
C VAL A 23 -8.40 -3.49 22.54
N GLU A 24 -9.57 -2.92 22.27
CA GLU A 24 -10.85 -3.65 22.29
C GLU A 24 -10.90 -4.77 21.26
N GLU A 25 -10.39 -4.51 20.05
CA GLU A 25 -10.29 -5.50 18.97
C GLU A 25 -9.16 -6.53 19.21
N GLY A 26 -8.42 -6.41 20.32
CA GLY A 26 -7.34 -7.33 20.67
C GLY A 26 -6.12 -7.22 19.76
N LEU A 27 -5.99 -6.15 18.98
CA LEU A 27 -4.87 -5.89 18.07
C LEU A 27 -3.69 -5.19 18.78
N ALA A 28 -3.94 -4.57 19.93
CA ALA A 28 -2.93 -3.92 20.75
C ALA A 28 -3.10 -4.20 22.23
N LEU A 29 -2.00 -4.10 22.96
CA LEU A 29 -1.90 -4.24 24.41
C LEU A 29 -1.38 -2.94 25.01
N ASN A 30 -1.90 -2.54 26.17
CA ASN A 30 -1.37 -1.44 26.94
C ASN A 30 -0.46 -1.97 28.05
N GLN A 31 0.86 -1.88 27.86
CA GLN A 31 1.86 -2.35 28.84
C GLN A 31 2.66 -1.16 29.37
N GLY A 32 2.53 -0.87 30.67
CA GLY A 32 3.30 0.20 31.33
C GLY A 32 3.04 1.61 30.75
N GLY A 33 1.85 1.86 30.21
CA GLY A 33 1.50 3.14 29.58
C GLY A 33 1.97 3.29 28.14
N ARG A 34 2.51 2.22 27.53
CA ARG A 34 2.83 2.16 26.11
C ARG A 34 1.88 1.22 25.38
N LEU A 35 1.55 1.58 24.15
CA LEU A 35 0.79 0.72 23.25
C LEU A 35 1.78 -0.21 22.53
N CYS A 36 1.59 -1.52 22.69
CA CYS A 36 2.34 -2.56 22.00
C CYS A 36 1.38 -3.33 21.10
N LEU A 37 1.82 -3.85 19.95
CA LEU A 37 0.98 -4.75 19.16
C LEU A 37 0.81 -6.07 19.88
N SER A 38 -0.40 -6.64 19.79
CA SER A 38 -0.60 -8.04 20.13
C SER A 38 -0.05 -8.93 19.00
N GLU A 39 -0.01 -10.24 19.23
CA GLU A 39 0.35 -11.19 18.18
C GLU A 39 -0.61 -11.09 16.98
N ALA A 40 -1.92 -11.01 17.23
CA ALA A 40 -2.94 -10.81 16.20
C ALA A 40 -2.74 -9.49 15.44
N GLY A 41 -2.44 -8.39 16.16
CA GLY A 41 -2.11 -7.11 15.54
C GLY A 41 -0.86 -7.16 14.67
N ASN A 42 0.14 -7.94 15.08
CA ASN A 42 1.38 -8.11 14.31
C ASN A 42 1.13 -8.92 13.03
N THR A 43 0.37 -10.01 13.11
CA THR A 43 -0.03 -10.80 11.94
C THR A 43 -0.87 -9.98 10.96
N LEU A 44 -1.83 -9.21 11.46
CA LEU A 44 -2.65 -8.32 10.63
C LEU A 44 -1.78 -7.26 9.94
N LEU A 45 -0.84 -6.64 10.66
CA LEU A 45 0.08 -5.67 10.09
C LEU A 45 0.96 -6.26 8.97
N GLN A 46 1.47 -7.48 9.17
CA GLN A 46 2.23 -8.20 8.15
C GLN A 46 1.37 -8.48 6.91
N GLY A 47 0.13 -8.95 7.10
CA GLY A 47 -0.80 -9.17 6.00
C GLY A 47 -1.10 -7.91 5.20
N LEU A 48 -1.33 -6.78 5.89
CA LEU A 48 -1.53 -5.48 5.23
C LEU A 48 -0.29 -5.03 4.46
N GLN A 49 0.92 -5.27 4.99
CA GLN A 49 2.16 -4.95 4.29
C GLN A 49 2.28 -5.73 2.96
N HIS A 50 1.93 -7.01 2.96
CA HIS A 50 1.94 -7.82 1.74
C HIS A 50 0.91 -7.34 0.71
N LEU A 51 -0.30 -6.96 1.15
CA LEU A 51 -1.34 -6.43 0.26
C LEU A 51 -0.91 -5.11 -0.40
N LEU A 52 -0.36 -4.19 0.39
CA LEU A 52 0.14 -2.91 -0.13
C LEU A 52 1.26 -3.13 -1.14
N TRP A 53 2.16 -4.07 -0.87
CA TRP A 53 3.24 -4.40 -1.80
C TRP A 53 2.71 -4.95 -3.13
N ALA A 54 1.77 -5.89 -3.07
CA ALA A 54 1.13 -6.44 -4.27
C ALA A 54 0.41 -5.37 -5.09
N GLU A 55 -0.23 -4.40 -4.43
CA GLU A 55 -0.88 -3.28 -5.12
C GLU A 55 0.13 -2.35 -5.82
N VAL A 56 1.26 -2.06 -5.17
CA VAL A 56 2.36 -1.31 -5.78
C VAL A 56 2.92 -2.03 -7.00
N GLU A 57 3.16 -3.34 -6.91
CA GLU A 57 3.63 -4.15 -8.03
C GLU A 57 2.63 -4.15 -9.20
N ALA A 58 1.33 -4.29 -8.90
CA ALA A 58 0.28 -4.24 -9.91
C ALA A 58 0.23 -2.88 -10.63
N LEU A 59 0.32 -1.78 -9.89
CA LEU A 59 0.36 -0.43 -10.46
C LEU A 59 1.60 -0.24 -11.34
N GLN A 60 2.77 -0.71 -10.89
CA GLN A 60 4.00 -0.62 -11.66
C GLN A 60 3.93 -1.44 -12.96
N GLN A 61 3.30 -2.62 -12.92
CA GLN A 61 3.05 -3.43 -14.10
C GLN A 61 2.14 -2.72 -15.11
N VAL A 62 1.04 -2.10 -14.64
CA VAL A 62 0.13 -1.34 -15.50
C VAL A 62 0.84 -0.16 -16.16
N LEU A 63 1.65 0.58 -15.41
CA LEU A 63 2.43 1.70 -15.95
C LEU A 63 3.47 1.24 -16.98
N SER A 64 4.13 0.11 -16.71
CA SER A 64 5.15 -0.47 -17.60
C SER A 64 4.53 -0.95 -18.91
N ASN A 65 3.38 -1.62 -18.84
CA ASN A 65 2.62 -2.05 -20.02
C ASN A 65 2.17 -0.87 -20.88
N ARG A 66 1.73 0.23 -20.25
CA ARG A 66 1.34 1.46 -20.95
C ARG A 66 2.54 2.14 -21.62
N ALA A 67 3.69 2.19 -20.94
CA ALA A 67 4.92 2.71 -21.50
C ALA A 67 5.40 1.88 -22.71
N GLY A 68 5.34 0.56 -22.62
CA GLY A 68 5.68 -0.36 -23.71
C GLY A 68 4.72 -0.28 -24.90
N ALA A 69 3.42 -0.16 -24.67
CA ALA A 69 2.42 0.01 -25.73
C ALA A 69 2.60 1.34 -26.50
N ASN A 70 2.99 2.41 -25.80
CA ASN A 70 3.32 3.68 -26.44
C ASN A 70 4.62 3.61 -27.27
N ALA A 71 5.55 2.71 -26.90
CA ALA A 71 6.80 2.49 -27.61
C ALA A 71 6.68 1.55 -28.82
N SER A 72 5.69 0.64 -28.85
CA SER A 72 5.51 -0.26 -30.00
C SER A 72 4.71 0.36 -31.15
N ASN A 73 3.91 1.39 -30.90
CA ASN A 73 3.18 2.11 -31.97
C ASN A 73 4.07 3.03 -32.83
N THR A 74 5.32 3.25 -32.45
CA THR A 74 6.32 3.94 -33.29
C THR A 74 7.23 2.98 -34.06
N ALA A 75 7.05 1.66 -33.89
CA ALA A 75 7.79 0.65 -34.64
C ALA A 75 6.91 0.05 -35.75
N THR A 76 7.13 0.57 -36.96
CA THR A 76 6.78 0.08 -38.32
C THR A 76 5.42 0.47 -38.92
N PRO A 77 5.46 0.92 -40.18
CA PRO A 77 5.03 0.00 -41.22
C PRO A 77 6.20 -0.47 -42.09
N ASP A 78 6.26 -1.79 -42.19
CA ASP A 78 7.02 -2.59 -43.13
C ASP A 78 6.52 -2.32 -44.57
N TYR A 79 7.02 -1.27 -45.23
CA TYR A 79 6.72 -1.00 -46.64
C TYR A 79 7.92 -0.41 -47.38
N ALA A 80 9.00 -1.20 -47.51
CA ALA A 80 10.05 -0.90 -48.48
C ALA A 80 10.77 -2.17 -48.96
N ARG A 81 10.00 -3.19 -49.36
CA ARG A 81 10.55 -4.29 -50.16
C ARG A 81 10.12 -4.14 -51.62
N SER A 82 10.93 -3.42 -52.40
CA SER A 82 11.18 -3.65 -53.83
C SER A 82 12.34 -2.75 -54.28
N PRO A 83 13.33 -3.30 -54.99
CA PRO A 83 13.23 -3.21 -56.46
C PRO A 83 13.62 -4.53 -57.15
N ALA A 84 12.67 -5.14 -57.86
CA ALA A 84 12.98 -6.10 -58.90
C ALA A 84 12.65 -5.45 -60.24
N THR A 85 13.64 -4.84 -60.89
CA THR A 85 13.65 -4.61 -62.34
C THR A 85 15.09 -4.45 -62.78
N THR A 86 15.64 -5.49 -63.42
CA THR A 86 16.77 -5.37 -64.34
C THR A 86 16.31 -5.94 -65.68
N PRO A 87 16.49 -5.21 -66.79
CA PRO A 87 16.20 -5.72 -68.14
C PRO A 87 17.18 -6.84 -68.54
#